data_AF-A0AAD7EJH1-F1
#
_entry.id   AF-A0AAD7EJH1-F1
#
_cell.length_a   1.000
_cell.length_b   1.000
_cell.length_c   1.000
_cell.angle_alpha   90.00
_cell.angle_beta   90.00
_cell.angle_gamma   90.00
#
_symmetry.space_group_name_H-M   'P 1'
#
loop_
_entity.id
_entity.type
_entity.pdbx_description
1 polymer ?
#
loop_
_entity_poly.entity_id
_entity_poly.type
_entity_poly.pdbx_seq_one_letter_code
_entity_poly.pdbx_strand_id
1 'polypeptide(L)'
;TGVVYLPGSQMTYTPHGSKQVRLIGNEEKHAFMVLLDVSGAGDPLPIQCIYKGKTFLEECGGAKFCFGFSGKTRNHWSNQKTMYKWVEDVLIPYLNAQRAQLFYFTYPFYFTLKVLVIINIRSIHRSADFQQWLWETHPNIFIDFVPGGCTSI
;
A
#
# COMPACT_ATOMS: atom_id res chain seq x y z
N THR A 1 -7.62 30.16 -2.23
CA THR A 1 -6.28 29.71 -1.79
C THR A 1 -6.30 29.58 -0.29
N GLY A 2 -6.05 28.39 0.26
CA GLY A 2 -6.06 28.16 1.70
C GLY A 2 -5.02 27.10 2.05
N VAL A 3 -4.00 27.51 2.80
CA VAL A 3 -3.05 26.58 3.42
C VAL A 3 -3.64 26.21 4.78
N VAL A 4 -4.04 24.95 4.93
CA VAL A 4 -4.51 24.43 6.22
C VAL A 4 -3.28 24.05 7.04
N TYR A 5 -2.88 24.92 7.97
CA TYR A 5 -1.90 24.58 8.98
C TYR A 5 -2.57 23.64 10.00
N LEU A 6 -2.17 22.36 9.97
CA LEU A 6 -2.52 21.41 11.02
C LEU A 6 -1.54 21.60 12.19
N PRO A 7 -2.00 22.03 13.37
CA PRO A 7 -1.15 21.97 14.54
C PRO A 7 -0.95 20.49 14.90
N GLY A 8 0.29 20.00 14.84
CA GLY A 8 0.66 18.68 15.35
C GLY A 8 0.51 18.54 16.88
N SER A 9 0.08 19.61 17.57
CA SER A 9 -0.19 19.62 19.01
C SER A 9 -1.62 19.15 19.31
N GLN A 10 -1.80 18.38 20.38
CA GLN A 10 -3.14 18.06 20.92
C GLN A 10 -3.77 19.20 21.75
N MET A 11 -3.25 20.43 21.64
CA MET A 11 -3.69 21.58 22.43
C MET A 11 -4.68 22.42 21.65
N THR A 12 -5.61 23.04 22.37
CA THR A 12 -6.69 23.87 21.84
C THR A 12 -7.08 24.91 22.88
N TYR A 13 -7.55 26.07 22.43
CA TYR A 13 -7.94 27.20 23.29
C TYR A 13 -9.38 27.08 23.79
N THR A 14 -9.84 25.86 24.07
CA THR A 14 -11.22 25.62 24.51
C THR A 14 -11.35 25.98 26.00
N PRO A 15 -12.45 26.62 26.44
CA PRO A 15 -12.61 27.04 27.83
C PRO A 15 -12.45 25.87 28.82
N HIS A 16 -11.84 26.16 29.98
CA HIS A 16 -11.66 25.20 31.05
C HIS A 16 -13.02 24.61 31.51
N GLY A 17 -13.13 23.28 31.59
CA GLY A 17 -14.37 22.58 31.91
C GLY A 17 -15.21 22.14 30.70
N SER A 18 -14.75 22.41 29.47
CA SER A 18 -15.43 21.96 28.26
C SER A 18 -15.40 20.43 28.12
N LYS A 19 -16.56 19.82 27.93
CA LYS A 19 -16.71 18.35 27.78
C LYS A 19 -16.53 17.88 26.33
N GLN A 20 -16.80 18.75 25.36
CA GLN A 20 -16.62 18.47 23.94
C GLN A 20 -15.65 19.50 23.38
N VAL A 21 -14.46 19.03 23.03
CA VAL A 21 -13.34 19.87 22.60
C VAL A 21 -13.04 19.51 21.15
N ARG A 22 -13.39 20.42 20.24
CA ARG A 22 -13.17 20.23 18.80
C ARG A 22 -11.73 20.58 18.46
N LEU A 23 -10.98 19.62 17.94
CA LEU A 23 -9.64 19.83 17.39
C LEU A 23 -9.73 19.90 15.87
N ILE A 24 -9.44 21.08 15.31
CA ILE A 24 -9.38 21.31 13.87
C ILE A 24 -8.32 20.36 13.28
N GLY A 25 -8.71 19.56 12.28
CA GLY A 25 -7.84 18.60 11.62
C GLY A 25 -7.64 17.25 12.32
N ASN A 26 -7.99 17.12 13.61
CA ASN A 26 -7.99 15.83 14.31
C ASN A 26 -9.34 15.10 14.15
N GLU A 27 -10.43 15.86 14.08
CA GLU A 27 -11.78 15.31 13.81
C GLU A 27 -12.03 15.08 12.31
N GLU A 28 -11.41 15.86 11.43
CA GLU A 28 -11.59 15.77 9.98
C GLU A 28 -10.53 14.86 9.35
N LYS A 29 -10.77 13.55 9.46
CA LYS A 29 -9.86 12.52 8.95
C LYS A 29 -10.08 12.31 7.45
N HIS A 30 -9.55 13.21 6.62
CA HIS A 30 -9.25 12.90 5.22
C HIS A 30 -8.02 11.98 5.16
N ALA A 31 -8.18 10.76 5.67
CA ALA A 31 -7.13 9.75 5.68
C ALA A 31 -7.31 8.79 4.49
N PHE A 32 -6.18 8.37 3.95
CA PHE A 32 -6.04 7.34 2.94
C PHE A 32 -4.89 6.42 3.35
N MET A 33 -4.88 5.19 2.83
CA MET A 33 -3.81 4.23 3.12
C MET A 33 -2.75 4.34 2.03
N VAL A 34 -1.49 4.22 2.42
CA VAL A 34 -0.36 4.15 1.49
C VAL A 34 0.32 2.79 1.69
N LEU A 35 0.54 2.08 0.59
CA LEU A 35 1.41 0.91 0.53
C LEU A 35 2.67 1.32 -0.21
N LEU A 36 3.80 1.19 0.47
CA LEU A 36 5.13 1.55 -0.01
C LEU A 36 6.00 0.30 -0.05
N ASP A 37 6.70 0.11 -1.16
CA ASP A 37 7.62 -1.00 -1.35
C ASP A 37 8.98 -0.53 -1.83
N VAL A 38 10.01 -1.24 -1.40
CA VAL A 38 11.41 -1.05 -1.82
C VAL A 38 11.99 -2.41 -2.16
N SER A 39 12.72 -2.50 -3.27
CA SER A 39 13.39 -3.73 -3.67
C SER A 39 14.60 -4.03 -2.78
N GLY A 40 15.08 -5.28 -2.80
CA GLY A 40 16.33 -5.63 -2.11
C GLY A 40 17.57 -4.91 -2.64
N ALA A 41 17.50 -4.32 -3.84
CA ALA A 41 18.54 -3.48 -4.43
C ALA A 41 18.40 -1.99 -4.05
N GLY A 42 17.33 -1.62 -3.33
CA GLY A 42 17.05 -0.24 -2.92
C GLY A 42 16.17 0.54 -3.89
N ASP A 43 15.57 -0.10 -4.90
CA ASP A 43 14.70 0.59 -5.85
C ASP A 43 13.32 0.85 -5.24
N PRO A 44 12.83 2.11 -5.24
CA PRO A 44 11.47 2.40 -4.84
C PRO A 44 10.49 2.02 -5.94
N LEU A 45 9.53 1.16 -5.60
CA LEU A 45 8.43 0.77 -6.48
C LEU A 45 7.32 1.83 -6.47
N PRO A 46 6.41 1.83 -7.47
CA PRO A 46 5.22 2.68 -7.45
C PRO A 46 4.42 2.55 -6.14
N ILE A 47 4.00 3.68 -5.60
CA ILE A 47 3.29 3.80 -4.33
C ILE A 47 1.80 3.60 -4.57
N GLN A 48 1.18 2.61 -3.91
CA GLN A 48 -0.26 2.45 -3.98
C GLN A 48 -0.95 3.33 -2.93
N CYS A 49 -1.81 4.24 -3.36
CA CYS A 49 -2.63 5.09 -2.49
C CYS A 49 -4.09 4.66 -2.55
N ILE A 50 -4.65 4.23 -1.41
CA ILE A 50 -6.02 3.71 -1.30
C ILE A 50 -6.91 4.70 -0.57
N TYR A 51 -7.92 5.21 -1.27
CA TYR A 51 -8.90 6.17 -0.76
C TYR A 51 -10.21 5.48 -0.37
N LYS A 52 -10.98 6.13 0.51
CA LYS A 52 -12.38 5.75 0.76
C LYS A 52 -13.25 6.09 -0.44
N GLY A 53 -14.32 5.35 -0.65
CA GLY A 53 -15.31 5.62 -1.70
C GLY A 53 -15.32 4.57 -2.81
N LYS A 54 -16.12 4.83 -3.84
CA LYS A 54 -16.40 3.89 -4.94
C LYS A 54 -16.07 4.45 -6.32
N THR A 55 -15.90 5.77 -6.44
CA THR A 55 -15.74 6.47 -7.71
C THR A 55 -14.27 6.50 -8.13
N PHE A 56 -14.00 6.13 -9.38
CA PHE A 56 -12.68 6.16 -9.98
C PHE A 56 -12.27 7.61 -10.28
N LEU A 57 -11.05 7.98 -9.89
CA LEU A 57 -10.27 8.99 -10.61
C LEU A 57 -9.27 8.20 -11.45
N GLU A 58 -9.20 8.49 -12.74
CA GLU A 58 -8.20 7.91 -13.64
C GLU A 58 -6.79 8.28 -13.20
N GLU A 59 -5.85 7.39 -13.52
CA GLU A 59 -4.44 7.49 -13.15
C GLU A 59 -3.82 8.81 -13.56
N CYS A 60 -3.04 9.43 -12.66
CA CYS A 60 -2.12 10.49 -13.03
C CYS A 60 -1.02 9.89 -13.92
N GLY A 61 -1.09 10.17 -15.23
CA GLY A 61 -0.01 9.88 -16.15
C GLY A 61 1.32 10.45 -15.65
N GLY A 62 2.30 9.56 -15.44
CA GLY A 62 3.70 9.91 -15.24
C GLY A 62 4.25 9.88 -13.81
N ALA A 63 3.40 9.74 -12.78
CA ALA A 63 3.88 9.69 -11.39
C ALA A 63 4.01 8.23 -10.90
N LYS A 64 5.01 7.92 -10.05
CA LYS A 64 5.16 6.61 -9.38
C LYS A 64 4.06 6.32 -8.34
N PHE A 65 2.81 6.67 -8.65
CA PHE A 65 1.67 6.54 -7.76
C PHE A 65 0.53 5.81 -8.46
N CYS A 66 0.05 4.74 -7.84
CA CYS A 66 -1.11 3.98 -8.26
C CYS A 66 -2.29 4.35 -7.34
N PHE A 67 -3.31 4.99 -7.90
CA PHE A 67 -4.48 5.43 -7.13
C PHE A 67 -5.57 4.37 -7.15
N GLY A 68 -6.02 3.97 -5.97
CA GLY A 68 -7.05 2.97 -5.78
C GLY A 68 -8.12 3.41 -4.79
N PHE A 69 -9.27 2.77 -4.87
CA PHE A 69 -10.36 2.95 -3.90
C PHE A 69 -10.62 1.66 -3.17
N SER A 70 -10.87 1.74 -1.87
CA SER A 70 -11.25 0.59 -1.05
C SER A 70 -12.59 -0.02 -1.50
N GLY A 71 -13.41 0.72 -2.25
CA GLY A 71 -14.78 0.33 -2.59
C GLY A 71 -15.74 0.41 -1.41
N LYS A 72 -15.25 0.88 -0.25
CA LYS A 72 -16.03 1.07 0.98
C LYS A 72 -16.18 2.55 1.25
N THR A 73 -17.40 2.96 1.59
CA THR A 73 -17.68 4.36 1.97
C THR A 73 -17.18 4.70 3.37
N ARG A 74 -17.03 3.69 4.24
CA ARG A 74 -16.70 3.86 5.66
C ARG A 74 -15.20 3.90 5.97
N ASN A 75 -14.35 3.31 5.14
CA ASN A 75 -12.89 3.26 5.39
C ASN A 75 -12.07 3.25 4.10
N HIS A 76 -10.78 3.49 4.25
CA HIS A 76 -9.77 3.57 3.20
C HIS A 76 -8.73 2.43 3.30
N TRP A 77 -9.07 1.34 4.00
CA TRP A 77 -8.12 0.26 4.28
C TRP A 77 -7.96 -0.67 3.08
N SER A 78 -6.77 -1.27 2.96
CA SER A 78 -6.51 -2.36 2.05
C SER A 78 -7.50 -3.50 2.27
N ASN A 79 -7.91 -4.08 1.16
CA ASN A 79 -8.74 -5.26 1.09
C ASN A 79 -8.25 -6.16 -0.04
N GLN A 80 -8.98 -7.24 -0.26
CA GLN A 80 -8.57 -8.29 -1.20
C GLN A 80 -8.30 -7.74 -2.60
N LYS A 81 -9.23 -6.90 -3.08
CA LYS A 81 -9.15 -6.31 -4.41
C LYS A 81 -7.98 -5.33 -4.54
N THR A 82 -7.68 -4.56 -3.49
CA THR A 82 -6.55 -3.62 -3.54
C THR A 82 -5.21 -4.35 -3.47
N MET A 83 -5.13 -5.47 -2.74
CA MET A 83 -3.94 -6.32 -2.72
C MET A 83 -3.69 -7.01 -4.06
N TYR A 84 -4.74 -7.50 -4.74
CA TYR A 84 -4.59 -8.03 -6.10
C TYR A 84 -4.07 -6.97 -7.07
N LYS A 85 -4.66 -5.77 -7.03
CA LYS A 85 -4.16 -4.63 -7.82
C LYS A 85 -2.73 -4.27 -7.51
N TRP A 86 -2.33 -4.30 -6.24
CA TRP A 86 -0.94 -4.03 -5.88
C TRP A 86 -0.01 -5.04 -6.54
N VAL A 87 -0.34 -6.33 -6.51
CA VAL A 87 0.46 -7.36 -7.19
C VAL A 87 0.51 -7.10 -8.70
N GLU A 88 -0.63 -6.93 -9.36
CA GLU A 88 -0.72 -6.82 -10.82
C GLU A 88 -0.16 -5.50 -11.37
N ASP A 89 -0.41 -4.38 -10.68
CA ASP A 89 -0.12 -3.04 -11.20
C ASP A 89 1.26 -2.53 -10.72
N VAL A 90 1.80 -3.10 -9.64
CA VAL A 90 3.07 -2.63 -9.04
C VAL A 90 4.14 -3.71 -9.05
N LEU A 91 3.88 -4.85 -8.40
CA LEU A 91 4.90 -5.88 -8.19
C LEU A 91 5.28 -6.59 -9.50
N ILE A 92 4.30 -7.08 -10.25
CA ILE A 92 4.54 -7.84 -11.49
C ILE A 92 5.25 -7.00 -12.56
N PRO A 93 4.86 -5.74 -12.85
CA PRO A 93 5.57 -4.89 -13.81
C PRO A 93 7.02 -4.67 -13.41
N TYR A 94 7.29 -4.42 -12.12
CA TYR A 94 8.65 -4.29 -11.61
C TYR A 94 9.46 -5.57 -11.82
N LEU A 95 8.93 -6.73 -11.43
CA LEU A 95 9.60 -8.02 -11.60
C LEU A 95 9.90 -8.34 -13.06
N ASN A 96 8.97 -8.02 -13.96
CA ASN A 96 9.15 -8.24 -15.40
C ASN A 96 10.25 -7.34 -15.96
N ALA A 97 10.33 -6.08 -15.52
CA ALA A 97 11.42 -5.18 -15.90
C ALA A 97 12.78 -5.72 -15.43
N GLN A 98 12.88 -6.19 -14.17
CA GLN A 98 14.11 -6.79 -13.64
C GLN A 98 14.51 -8.07 -14.39
N ARG A 99 13.53 -8.93 -14.69
CA ARG A 99 13.75 -10.15 -15.49
C ARG A 99 14.25 -9.85 -16.90
N ALA A 100 13.70 -8.82 -17.56
CA ALA A 100 14.14 -8.40 -18.89
C ALA A 100 15.60 -7.94 -18.88
N GLN A 101 16.03 -7.24 -17.83
CA GLN A 101 17.43 -6.87 -17.65
C GLN A 101 18.32 -8.10 -17.43
N LEU A 102 17.89 -9.06 -16.61
CA LEU A 102 18.65 -10.30 -16.37
C LEU A 102 18.74 -11.22 -17.61
N PHE A 103 17.71 -11.23 -18.45
CA PHE A 103 17.68 -11.99 -19.71
C PHE A 103 18.71 -11.47 -20.72
N TYR A 104 19.00 -10.17 -20.70
CA TYR A 104 20.08 -9.59 -21.51
C TYR A 104 21.45 -10.16 -21.14
N PHE A 105 21.62 -10.60 -19.89
CA PHE A 105 22.93 -11.01 -19.40
C PHE A 105 23.19 -12.53 -19.46
N THR A 106 22.34 -13.47 -19.01
CA THR A 106 22.76 -14.91 -19.07
C THR A 106 21.75 -16.04 -18.73
N TYR A 107 20.44 -15.81 -18.51
CA TYR A 107 19.62 -16.87 -17.89
C TYR A 107 18.44 -17.40 -18.72
N PRO A 108 18.53 -18.62 -19.31
CA PRO A 108 17.42 -19.25 -20.05
C PRO A 108 16.24 -19.68 -19.16
N PHE A 109 16.37 -19.62 -17.82
CA PHE A 109 15.34 -20.03 -16.86
C PHE A 109 14.80 -18.87 -16.00
N TYR A 110 14.87 -17.62 -16.48
CA TYR A 110 14.42 -16.45 -15.70
C TYR A 110 12.96 -16.54 -15.22
N PHE A 111 12.11 -17.32 -15.91
CA PHE A 111 10.73 -17.60 -15.51
C PHE A 111 10.61 -18.52 -14.28
N THR A 112 11.69 -19.15 -13.82
CA THR A 112 11.74 -19.93 -12.58
C THR A 112 12.30 -19.14 -11.40
N LEU A 113 12.64 -17.85 -11.60
CA LEU A 113 13.18 -17.02 -10.53
C LEU A 113 12.12 -16.82 -9.46
N LYS A 114 12.48 -17.24 -8.24
CA LYS A 114 11.69 -17.06 -7.04
C LYS A 114 11.83 -15.64 -6.52
N VAL A 115 10.73 -15.08 -6.02
CA VAL A 115 10.65 -13.75 -5.44
C VAL A 115 10.19 -13.90 -4.01
N LEU A 116 10.88 -13.25 -3.08
CA LEU A 116 10.47 -13.15 -1.69
C LEU A 116 9.92 -11.75 -1.43
N VAL A 117 8.68 -11.68 -0.95
CA VAL A 117 8.01 -10.46 -0.51
C VAL A 117 7.95 -10.47 1.01
N ILE A 118 8.64 -9.53 1.64
CA ILE A 118 8.62 -9.37 3.09
C ILE A 118 7.57 -8.30 3.43
N ILE A 119 6.50 -8.68 4.14
CA ILE A 119 5.38 -7.78 4.44
C ILE A 119 4.91 -7.93 5.88
N ASN A 120 4.34 -6.88 6.46
CA ASN A 120 3.80 -6.96 7.83
C ASN A 120 2.62 -7.93 7.93
N ILE A 121 2.46 -8.54 9.11
CA ILE A 121 1.45 -9.56 9.36
C ILE A 121 0.03 -8.99 9.61
N ARG A 122 -0.57 -8.39 8.58
CA ARG A 122 -1.97 -7.90 8.64
C ARG A 122 -2.97 -8.99 8.26
N SER A 123 -4.22 -8.84 8.71
CA SER A 123 -5.30 -9.82 8.45
C SER A 123 -5.51 -10.07 6.96
N ILE A 124 -5.42 -9.02 6.13
CA ILE A 124 -5.61 -9.16 4.69
C ILE A 124 -4.46 -9.92 4.01
N HIS A 125 -3.21 -9.67 4.41
CA HIS A 125 -2.04 -10.36 3.86
C HIS A 125 -2.03 -11.84 4.23
N ARG A 126 -2.57 -12.20 5.41
CA ARG A 126 -2.69 -13.60 5.85
C ARG A 126 -3.96 -14.31 5.41
N SER A 127 -4.88 -13.61 4.74
CA SER A 127 -6.14 -14.22 4.35
C SER A 127 -5.88 -15.43 3.43
N ALA A 128 -6.62 -16.52 3.65
CA ALA A 128 -6.51 -17.72 2.82
C ALA A 128 -6.78 -17.37 1.34
N ASP A 129 -7.79 -16.55 1.09
CA ASP A 129 -8.12 -16.04 -0.24
C ASP A 129 -6.91 -15.37 -0.93
N PHE A 130 -6.13 -14.55 -0.21
CA PHE A 130 -5.02 -13.81 -0.82
C PHE A 130 -3.84 -14.74 -1.09
N GLN A 131 -3.52 -15.57 -0.11
CA GLN A 131 -2.43 -16.54 -0.20
C GLN A 131 -2.69 -17.56 -1.31
N GLN A 132 -3.93 -18.09 -1.38
CA GLN A 132 -4.32 -19.05 -2.41
C GLN A 132 -4.30 -18.42 -3.79
N TRP A 133 -4.91 -17.23 -3.95
CA TRP A 133 -4.89 -16.53 -5.23
C TRP A 133 -3.45 -16.26 -5.70
N LEU A 134 -2.56 -15.81 -4.82
CA LEU A 134 -1.17 -15.53 -5.16
C LEU A 134 -0.41 -16.81 -5.54
N TRP A 135 -0.65 -17.90 -4.82
CA TRP A 135 -0.05 -19.20 -5.13
C TRP A 135 -0.48 -19.73 -6.50
N GLU A 136 -1.77 -19.62 -6.82
CA GLU A 136 -2.34 -20.11 -8.07
C GLU A 136 -1.93 -19.25 -9.28
N THR A 137 -1.88 -17.93 -9.12
CA THR A 137 -1.62 -16.99 -10.22
C THR A 137 -0.14 -16.67 -10.39
N HIS A 138 0.63 -16.64 -9.29
CA HIS A 138 2.03 -16.23 -9.26
C HIS A 138 2.87 -17.17 -8.38
N PRO A 139 3.00 -18.47 -8.75
CA PRO A 139 3.59 -19.53 -7.90
C PRO A 139 5.07 -19.31 -7.54
N ASN A 140 5.75 -18.39 -8.22
CA ASN A 140 7.13 -18.03 -7.94
C ASN A 140 7.27 -16.94 -6.88
N ILE A 141 6.17 -16.36 -6.39
CA ILE A 141 6.16 -15.32 -5.37
C ILE A 141 5.83 -15.96 -4.02
N PHE A 142 6.75 -15.79 -3.07
CA PHE A 142 6.64 -16.26 -1.70
C PHE A 142 6.50 -15.06 -0.78
N ILE A 143 5.57 -15.14 0.17
CA ILE A 143 5.40 -14.12 1.20
C ILE A 143 6.07 -14.59 2.48
N ASP A 144 6.92 -13.73 3.03
CA ASP A 144 7.41 -13.84 4.40
C ASP A 144 6.83 -12.71 5.26
N PHE A 145 6.47 -13.03 6.49
CA PHE A 145 5.74 -12.14 7.37
C PHE A 145 6.65 -11.56 8.45
N VAL A 146 6.72 -10.23 8.49
CA VAL A 146 7.27 -9.53 9.65
C VAL A 146 6.28 -9.67 10.82
N PRO A 147 6.72 -10.19 12.00
CA PRO A 147 5.86 -10.36 13.16
C PRO A 147 5.17 -9.07 13.62
N GLY A 148 4.08 -9.23 14.35
CA GLY A 148 3.36 -8.10 14.93
C GLY A 148 4.20 -7.39 15.99
N GLY A 149 4.15 -6.07 16.03
CA GLY A 149 4.92 -5.27 17.00
C GLY A 149 6.35 -4.96 16.58
N CYS A 150 6.79 -5.40 15.40
CA CYS A 150 8.11 -5.08 14.86
C CYS A 150 8.19 -3.72 14.13
N THR A 151 7.11 -2.93 14.13
CA THR A 151 7.16 -1.53 13.72
C THR A 151 7.41 -0.67 14.95
N SER A 152 8.64 -0.18 15.12
CA SER A 152 8.96 0.87 16.09
C SER A 152 8.18 2.13 15.72
N ILE A 153 7.09 2.38 16.46
CA ILE A 153 6.49 3.71 16.63
C ILE A 153 6.70 4.07 18.09
#